data_AF-A0AA45Z1F8-F1
#
_entry.id   AF-A0AA45Z1F8-F1
#
_cell.length_a   1.000
_cell.length_b   1.000
_cell.length_c   1.000
_cell.angle_alpha   90.00
_cell.angle_beta   90.00
_cell.angle_gamma   90.00
#
_symmetry.space_group_name_H-M   'P 1'
#
loop_
_entity.id
_entity.type
_entity.pdbx_description
1 polymer ?
#
loop_
_entity_poly.entity_id
_entity_poly.type
_entity_poly.pdbx_seq_one_letter_code
_entity_poly.pdbx_strand_id
1 'polypeptide(L)'
;MSKSSDITRWNRAGLRRIRYVDANAATLLEELRARLDERFNRPEASVRWPGMQAPVSESESERQARLLAQYEAPRASVPDWGWEIARALARATHVLTEHVDAYANEGYLGTATQWESLRRLVEMIDYHPSPPASAFTPLVVHAKAGTRGRLGRGFAVRHSPPDGGAPVTFESLDDLDVDAELNLLRPAGHGVSPDALGHSTKKLVLEGSLSGINAGEPVVLESEVDGRCVAFVVDSVLQEAGTTTLRVTPTLPSNVFTLGRTRVHVRPKERLPVQGPLRTGGAVGLMLRLAVEPRGLLAGDIVTVSDGQRRYYRRVTSVDGKKVGLDRSIGELALAQAVLARPVVVPVARQMGKRIITSSEPPTVEYFVQVPGAAATARPAAPPAPPAPPRPG
;
A
#
# COMPACT_ATOMS: atom_id res chain seq x y z
N MET A 1 -41.63 -35.72 38.07
CA MET A 1 -40.15 -35.68 38.00
C MET A 1 -39.74 -34.91 36.75
N SER A 2 -39.48 -33.62 36.90
CA SER A 2 -38.98 -32.76 35.81
C SER A 2 -37.45 -32.72 35.91
N LYS A 3 -36.77 -32.93 34.77
CA LYS A 3 -35.32 -32.88 34.65
C LYS A 3 -34.81 -31.58 35.27
N SER A 4 -34.02 -31.70 36.33
CA SER A 4 -33.12 -30.64 36.78
C SER A 4 -32.23 -30.31 35.59
N SER A 5 -32.56 -29.23 34.88
CA SER A 5 -31.72 -28.64 33.87
C SER A 5 -30.44 -28.21 34.57
N ASP A 6 -29.33 -28.78 34.11
CA ASP A 6 -27.98 -28.48 34.56
C ASP A 6 -27.72 -26.96 34.44
N ILE A 7 -27.92 -26.27 35.56
CA ILE A 7 -27.78 -24.80 35.72
C ILE A 7 -26.31 -24.36 35.65
N THR A 8 -25.36 -25.30 35.64
CA THR A 8 -23.91 -25.00 35.67
C THR A 8 -23.31 -24.76 34.29
N ARG A 9 -24.07 -24.96 33.20
CA ARG A 9 -23.61 -24.73 31.81
C ARG A 9 -23.54 -23.25 31.39
N TRP A 10 -23.89 -22.32 32.27
CA TRP A 10 -24.09 -20.89 31.97
C TRP A 10 -22.85 -20.00 32.05
N ASN A 11 -21.65 -20.57 32.18
CA ASN A 11 -20.39 -19.80 32.09
C ASN A 11 -19.52 -20.30 30.93
N ARG A 12 -20.03 -20.14 29.70
CA ARG A 12 -19.17 -20.17 28.50
C ARG A 12 -18.53 -18.80 28.32
N ALA A 13 -17.26 -18.77 27.91
CA ALA A 13 -16.61 -17.55 27.47
C ALA A 13 -17.43 -16.89 26.33
N GLY A 14 -17.75 -15.59 26.48
CA GLY A 14 -18.45 -14.79 25.46
C GLY A 14 -19.88 -14.35 25.78
N LEU A 15 -20.42 -14.64 26.96
CA LEU A 15 -21.71 -14.09 27.39
C LEU A 15 -21.56 -12.61 27.78
N ARG A 16 -22.44 -11.76 27.24
CA ARG A 16 -22.52 -10.32 27.57
C ARG A 16 -23.18 -10.04 28.92
N ARG A 17 -23.84 -11.04 29.51
CA ARG A 17 -24.53 -10.98 30.81
C ARG A 17 -24.68 -12.40 31.38
N ILE A 18 -24.42 -12.57 32.67
CA ILE A 18 -24.78 -13.74 33.47
C ILE A 18 -26.22 -13.52 33.95
N ARG A 19 -27.06 -14.56 33.84
CA ARG A 19 -28.40 -14.56 34.45
C ARG A 19 -28.45 -15.67 35.49
N TYR A 20 -28.28 -15.31 36.75
CA TYR A 20 -28.22 -16.27 37.85
C TYR A 20 -29.62 -16.76 38.28
N VAL A 21 -30.65 -15.94 38.02
CA VAL A 21 -32.04 -16.24 38.41
C VAL A 21 -32.94 -16.26 37.18
N ASP A 22 -33.50 -17.45 36.92
CA ASP A 22 -34.48 -17.70 35.85
C ASP A 22 -35.90 -17.76 36.42
N ALA A 23 -36.24 -16.77 37.26
CA ALA A 23 -37.56 -16.64 37.86
C ALA A 23 -37.89 -15.17 38.11
N ASN A 24 -39.15 -14.80 37.92
CA ASN A 24 -39.68 -13.48 38.28
C ASN A 24 -40.60 -13.61 39.50
N ALA A 25 -41.07 -12.48 40.02
CA ALA A 25 -41.93 -12.49 41.20
C ALA A 25 -43.21 -13.35 41.03
N ALA A 26 -43.77 -13.43 39.82
CA ALA A 26 -44.97 -14.21 39.56
C ALA A 26 -44.68 -15.73 39.52
N THR A 27 -43.57 -16.16 38.92
CA THR A 27 -43.17 -17.57 38.91
C THR A 27 -42.76 -18.05 40.30
N LEU A 28 -42.07 -17.21 41.08
CA LEU A 28 -41.77 -17.49 42.49
C LEU A 28 -43.03 -17.60 43.35
N LEU A 29 -44.02 -16.72 43.11
CA LEU A 29 -45.30 -16.79 43.82
C LEU A 29 -46.05 -18.08 43.51
N GLU A 30 -46.07 -18.52 42.26
CA GLU A 30 -46.70 -19.79 41.86
C GLU A 30 -46.00 -21.00 42.49
N GLU A 31 -44.67 -20.99 42.55
CA GLU A 31 -43.91 -22.05 43.19
C GLU A 31 -44.17 -22.09 44.70
N LEU A 32 -44.19 -20.93 45.36
CA LEU A 32 -44.56 -20.82 46.77
C LEU A 32 -45.99 -21.31 47.01
N ARG A 33 -46.95 -20.88 46.18
CA ARG A 33 -48.35 -21.33 46.24
C ARG A 33 -48.44 -22.84 46.14
N ALA A 34 -47.81 -23.44 45.13
CA ALA A 34 -47.85 -24.89 44.93
C ALA A 34 -47.28 -25.66 46.14
N ARG A 35 -46.14 -25.21 46.70
CA ARG A 35 -45.53 -25.83 47.89
C ARG A 35 -46.38 -25.64 49.15
N LEU A 36 -47.04 -24.50 49.30
CA LEU A 36 -47.94 -24.23 50.42
C LEU A 36 -49.22 -25.05 50.33
N ASP A 37 -49.80 -25.18 49.13
CA ASP A 37 -50.96 -26.03 48.86
C ASP A 37 -50.65 -27.48 49.19
N GLU A 38 -49.51 -27.99 48.69
CA GLU A 38 -49.06 -29.35 48.96
C GLU A 38 -48.86 -29.60 50.45
N ARG A 39 -48.40 -28.61 51.22
CA ARG A 39 -48.10 -28.77 52.65
C ARG A 39 -49.33 -28.62 53.54
N PHE A 40 -50.23 -27.68 53.24
CA PHE A 40 -51.28 -27.25 54.14
C PHE A 40 -52.70 -27.64 53.70
N ASN A 41 -52.93 -28.07 52.46
CA ASN A 41 -54.27 -28.47 52.01
C ASN A 41 -54.46 -29.99 51.87
N ARG A 42 -53.55 -30.78 52.43
CA ARG A 42 -53.72 -32.25 52.50
C ARG A 42 -54.93 -32.64 53.36
N PRO A 43 -55.56 -33.79 53.08
CA PRO A 43 -56.72 -34.27 53.85
C PRO A 43 -56.48 -34.32 55.37
N GLU A 44 -55.26 -34.65 55.77
CA GLU A 44 -54.81 -34.84 57.15
C GLU A 44 -54.29 -33.56 57.84
N ALA A 45 -54.23 -32.43 57.12
CA ALA A 45 -53.69 -31.19 57.67
C ALA A 45 -54.65 -30.54 58.69
N SER A 46 -54.13 -30.15 59.85
CA SER A 46 -54.87 -29.47 60.93
C SER A 46 -55.20 -28.00 60.63
N VAL A 47 -54.47 -27.38 59.71
CA VAL A 47 -54.65 -26.00 59.25
C VAL A 47 -54.71 -26.00 57.73
N ARG A 48 -55.75 -25.42 57.14
CA ARG A 48 -55.98 -25.36 55.69
C ARG A 48 -55.88 -23.93 55.18
N TRP A 49 -55.24 -23.76 54.01
CA TRP A 49 -55.00 -22.49 53.34
C TRP A 49 -55.70 -22.51 51.97
N PRO A 50 -57.03 -22.37 51.92
CA PRO A 50 -57.81 -22.60 50.70
C PRO A 50 -57.42 -21.69 49.53
N GLY A 51 -56.94 -20.46 49.79
CA GLY A 51 -56.44 -19.56 48.75
C GLY A 51 -55.17 -20.03 48.02
N MET A 52 -54.55 -21.14 48.45
CA MET A 52 -53.41 -21.75 47.77
C MET A 52 -53.79 -22.80 46.73
N GLN A 53 -55.05 -23.24 46.67
CA GLN A 53 -55.47 -24.30 45.77
C GLN A 53 -55.40 -23.86 44.31
N ALA A 54 -54.82 -24.71 43.46
CA ALA A 54 -54.82 -24.47 42.01
C ALA A 54 -56.07 -25.05 41.33
N PRO A 55 -56.47 -24.49 40.17
CA PRO A 55 -57.40 -25.17 39.27
C PRO A 55 -56.83 -26.51 38.79
N VAL A 56 -57.71 -27.50 38.63
CA VAL A 56 -57.36 -28.94 38.47
C VAL A 56 -56.72 -29.27 37.12
N SER A 57 -56.95 -28.45 36.08
CA SER A 57 -56.33 -28.61 34.76
C SER A 57 -56.28 -27.27 34.04
N GLU A 58 -55.10 -26.88 33.57
CA GLU A 58 -54.87 -25.68 32.77
C GLU A 58 -53.79 -25.95 31.70
N SER A 59 -53.93 -25.31 30.54
CA SER A 59 -52.88 -25.24 29.53
C SER A 59 -51.80 -24.21 29.90
N GLU A 60 -50.65 -24.22 29.21
CA GLU A 60 -49.53 -23.31 29.50
C GLU A 60 -49.89 -21.83 29.28
N SER A 61 -50.69 -21.52 28.25
CA SER A 61 -51.16 -20.15 27.99
C SER A 61 -52.17 -19.67 29.03
N GLU A 62 -53.09 -20.54 29.46
CA GLU A 62 -54.04 -20.26 30.54
C GLU A 62 -53.32 -20.03 31.86
N ARG A 63 -52.29 -20.84 32.14
CA ARG A 63 -51.42 -20.66 33.31
C ARG A 63 -50.73 -19.30 33.30
N GLN A 64 -50.12 -18.91 32.18
CA GLN A 64 -49.44 -17.60 32.08
C GLN A 64 -50.41 -16.44 32.28
N ALA A 65 -51.59 -16.48 31.65
CA ALA A 65 -52.63 -15.46 31.80
C ALA A 65 -53.13 -15.38 33.26
N ARG A 66 -53.35 -16.53 33.91
CA ARG A 66 -53.72 -16.59 35.33
C ARG A 66 -52.65 -15.99 36.22
N LEU A 67 -51.38 -16.32 36.01
CA LEU A 67 -50.28 -15.79 36.82
C LEU A 67 -50.17 -14.27 36.73
N LEU A 68 -50.31 -13.73 35.53
CA LEU A 68 -50.32 -12.29 35.31
C LEU A 68 -51.51 -11.64 36.03
N ALA A 69 -52.73 -12.15 35.82
CA ALA A 69 -53.94 -11.64 36.45
C ALA A 69 -53.88 -11.73 37.99
N GLN A 70 -53.38 -12.84 38.53
CA GLN A 70 -53.21 -13.04 39.98
C GLN A 70 -52.16 -12.12 40.59
N TYR A 71 -51.12 -11.78 39.84
CA TYR A 71 -50.06 -10.89 40.31
C TYR A 71 -50.50 -9.41 40.28
N GLU A 72 -51.25 -9.01 39.25
CA GLU A 72 -51.77 -7.65 39.06
C GLU A 72 -53.06 -7.38 39.86
N ALA A 73 -53.74 -8.43 40.33
CA ALA A 73 -54.99 -8.29 41.08
C ALA A 73 -54.83 -7.36 42.29
N PRO A 74 -55.73 -6.36 42.44
CA PRO A 74 -55.72 -5.49 43.61
C PRO A 74 -55.94 -6.31 44.88
N ARG A 75 -55.47 -5.78 46.00
CA ARG A 75 -55.67 -6.43 47.31
C ARG A 75 -57.17 -6.58 47.57
N ALA A 76 -57.59 -7.80 47.94
CA ALA A 76 -58.97 -8.07 48.31
C ALA A 76 -59.36 -7.31 49.60
N SER A 77 -60.65 -6.93 49.71
CA SER A 77 -61.19 -6.25 50.90
C SER A 77 -61.10 -7.11 52.16
N VAL A 78 -61.22 -8.43 52.02
CA VAL A 78 -60.87 -9.42 53.05
C VAL A 78 -59.72 -10.25 52.48
N PRO A 79 -58.46 -9.96 52.85
CA PRO A 79 -57.31 -10.64 52.27
C PRO A 79 -57.16 -12.06 52.83
N ASP A 80 -56.88 -13.02 51.94
CA ASP A 80 -56.23 -14.26 52.37
C ASP A 80 -54.79 -13.91 52.76
N TRP A 81 -54.52 -13.96 54.07
CA TRP A 81 -53.22 -13.59 54.60
C TRP A 81 -52.10 -14.54 54.16
N GLY A 82 -52.41 -15.82 53.94
CA GLY A 82 -51.43 -16.75 53.38
C GLY A 82 -50.99 -16.31 51.99
N TRP A 83 -51.95 -15.88 51.17
CA TRP A 83 -51.69 -15.35 49.84
C TRP A 83 -50.89 -14.04 49.86
N GLU A 84 -51.30 -13.06 50.67
CA GLU A 84 -50.60 -11.77 50.73
C GLU A 84 -49.18 -11.91 51.31
N ILE A 85 -48.97 -12.80 52.28
CA ILE A 85 -47.62 -13.10 52.81
C ILE A 85 -46.76 -13.77 51.74
N ALA A 86 -47.30 -14.77 51.03
CA ALA A 86 -46.56 -15.43 49.94
C ALA A 86 -46.22 -14.45 48.81
N ARG A 87 -47.16 -13.56 48.45
CA ARG A 87 -46.95 -12.50 47.45
C ARG A 87 -45.87 -11.50 47.88
N ALA A 88 -45.88 -11.07 49.14
CA ALA A 88 -44.85 -10.17 49.67
C ALA A 88 -43.47 -10.84 49.68
N LEU A 89 -43.39 -12.10 50.12
CA LEU A 89 -42.14 -12.88 50.11
C LEU A 89 -41.60 -13.08 48.69
N ALA A 90 -42.45 -13.43 47.73
CA ALA A 90 -42.06 -13.59 46.33
C ALA A 90 -41.47 -12.30 45.74
N ARG A 91 -42.09 -11.15 46.02
CA ARG A 91 -41.61 -9.83 45.59
C ARG A 91 -40.27 -9.47 46.24
N ALA A 92 -40.15 -9.63 47.55
CA ALA A 92 -38.91 -9.38 48.27
C ALA A 92 -37.78 -10.28 47.74
N THR A 93 -38.06 -11.56 47.55
CA THR A 93 -37.10 -12.52 47.00
C THR A 93 -36.67 -12.12 45.59
N HIS A 94 -37.61 -11.76 44.71
CA HIS A 94 -37.30 -11.31 43.35
C HIS A 94 -36.34 -10.10 43.36
N VAL A 95 -36.65 -9.07 44.16
CA VAL A 95 -35.78 -7.89 44.27
C VAL A 95 -34.39 -8.28 44.78
N LEU A 96 -34.28 -9.09 45.84
CA LEU A 96 -32.99 -9.52 46.37
C LEU A 96 -32.20 -10.34 45.34
N THR A 97 -32.86 -11.21 44.59
CA THR A 97 -32.21 -12.01 43.56
C THR A 97 -31.73 -11.19 42.37
N GLU A 98 -32.42 -10.11 42.01
CA GLU A 98 -31.94 -9.17 40.98
C GLU A 98 -30.68 -8.42 41.44
N HIS A 99 -30.57 -8.10 42.75
CA HIS A 99 -29.32 -7.53 43.28
C HIS A 99 -28.16 -8.53 43.23
N VAL A 100 -28.43 -9.80 43.54
CA VAL A 100 -27.41 -10.87 43.39
C VAL A 100 -26.98 -11.02 41.93
N ASP A 101 -27.93 -10.96 40.99
CA ASP A 101 -27.62 -10.99 39.55
C ASP A 101 -26.75 -9.79 39.15
N ALA A 102 -27.07 -8.59 39.62
CA ALA A 102 -26.27 -7.40 39.37
C ALA A 102 -24.85 -7.52 39.94
N TYR A 103 -24.69 -7.98 41.19
CA TYR A 103 -23.38 -8.19 41.79
C TYR A 103 -22.55 -9.25 41.06
N ALA A 104 -23.17 -10.34 40.61
CA ALA A 104 -22.49 -11.38 39.84
C ALA A 104 -21.97 -10.85 38.51
N ASN A 105 -22.76 -10.03 37.81
CA ASN A 105 -22.34 -9.41 36.55
C ASN A 105 -21.20 -8.42 36.73
N GLU A 106 -21.20 -7.64 37.81
CA GLU A 106 -20.11 -6.69 38.11
C GLU A 106 -18.82 -7.38 38.59
N GLY A 107 -18.89 -8.64 39.03
CA GLY A 107 -17.73 -9.41 39.49
C GLY A 107 -16.88 -10.04 38.40
N TYR A 108 -17.25 -9.92 37.12
CA TYR A 108 -16.54 -10.54 36.00
C TYR A 108 -16.28 -9.56 34.86
N LEU A 109 -15.04 -9.58 34.33
CA LEU A 109 -14.56 -8.56 33.38
C LEU A 109 -15.40 -8.50 32.09
N GLY A 110 -15.92 -9.63 31.62
CA GLY A 110 -16.74 -9.68 30.41
C GLY A 110 -18.19 -9.21 30.58
N THR A 111 -18.65 -8.99 31.81
CA THR A 111 -20.04 -8.61 32.13
C THR A 111 -20.17 -7.35 32.97
N ALA A 112 -19.08 -6.86 33.57
CA ALA A 112 -19.11 -5.64 34.36
C ALA A 112 -19.46 -4.43 33.50
N THR A 113 -20.36 -3.58 34.00
CA THR A 113 -20.83 -2.38 33.31
C THR A 113 -20.39 -1.10 34.00
N GLN A 114 -20.15 -1.15 35.31
CA GLN A 114 -19.69 0.02 36.05
C GLN A 114 -18.20 0.22 35.88
N TRP A 115 -17.80 1.47 35.60
CA TRP A 115 -16.40 1.83 35.38
C TRP A 115 -15.50 1.42 36.55
N GLU A 116 -15.96 1.59 37.79
CA GLU A 116 -15.17 1.26 38.97
C GLU A 116 -14.98 -0.24 39.15
N SER A 117 -16.00 -1.06 38.85
CA SER A 117 -15.87 -2.53 38.84
C SER A 117 -14.86 -2.98 37.78
N LEU A 118 -14.99 -2.44 36.56
CA LEU A 118 -14.08 -2.72 35.46
C LEU A 118 -12.64 -2.36 35.85
N ARG A 119 -12.42 -1.15 36.38
CA ARG A 119 -11.12 -0.64 36.83
C ARG A 119 -10.48 -1.58 37.85
N ARG A 120 -11.21 -2.02 38.87
CA ARG A 120 -10.70 -2.94 39.90
C ARG A 120 -10.39 -4.33 39.34
N LEU A 121 -11.23 -4.85 38.45
CA LEU A 121 -11.01 -6.15 37.81
C LEU A 121 -9.78 -6.14 36.89
N VAL A 122 -9.54 -5.05 36.15
CA VAL A 122 -8.34 -4.94 35.31
C VAL A 122 -7.07 -4.65 36.11
N GLU A 123 -7.19 -3.94 37.23
CA GLU A 123 -6.08 -3.70 38.17
C GLU A 123 -5.54 -5.03 38.74
N MET A 124 -6.42 -6.02 38.99
CA MET A 124 -6.00 -7.37 39.42
C MET A 124 -5.12 -8.11 38.41
N ILE A 125 -5.18 -7.78 37.12
CA ILE A 125 -4.34 -8.35 36.07
C ILE A 125 -3.18 -7.42 35.68
N ASP A 126 -2.88 -6.44 36.54
CA ASP A 126 -1.85 -5.41 36.35
C ASP A 126 -2.07 -4.54 35.10
N TYR A 127 -3.31 -4.50 34.59
CA TYR A 127 -3.68 -3.62 33.48
C TYR A 127 -4.22 -2.31 34.03
N HIS A 128 -3.54 -1.23 33.65
CA HIS A 128 -3.89 0.13 34.03
C HIS A 128 -4.38 0.88 32.79
N PRO A 129 -5.69 1.19 32.69
CA PRO A 129 -6.20 2.03 31.61
C PRO A 129 -5.46 3.37 31.62
N SER A 130 -4.87 3.75 30.49
CA SER A 130 -4.19 5.04 30.39
C SER A 130 -5.18 6.17 30.68
N PRO A 131 -4.77 7.20 31.46
CA PRO A 131 -5.57 8.41 31.56
C PRO A 131 -5.78 9.03 30.17
N PRO A 132 -6.75 9.95 30.01
CA PRO A 132 -6.94 10.66 28.76
C PRO A 132 -5.61 11.24 28.26
N ALA A 133 -5.18 10.80 27.08
CA ALA A 133 -3.93 11.28 26.51
C ALA A 133 -4.08 12.73 26.07
N SER A 134 -3.12 13.59 26.46
CA SER A 134 -3.03 14.94 25.91
C SER A 134 -2.76 14.86 24.42
N ALA A 135 -3.36 15.78 23.66
CA ALA A 135 -3.04 15.90 22.25
C ALA A 135 -1.56 16.32 22.08
N PHE A 136 -0.90 15.76 21.06
CA PHE A 136 0.47 16.12 20.70
C PHE A 136 0.54 16.40 19.20
N THR A 137 1.42 17.30 18.79
CA THR A 137 1.66 17.59 17.37
C THR A 137 3.10 18.02 17.17
N PRO A 138 3.77 17.56 16.08
CA PRO A 138 5.07 18.10 15.71
C PRO A 138 4.92 19.55 15.22
N LEU A 139 5.79 20.43 15.70
CA LEU A 139 5.90 21.80 15.22
C LEU A 139 7.24 21.99 14.51
N VAL A 140 7.22 22.71 13.39
CA VAL A 140 8.44 23.13 12.69
C VAL A 140 8.80 24.53 13.16
N VAL A 141 9.96 24.66 13.79
CA VAL A 141 10.48 25.95 14.25
C VAL A 141 11.34 26.56 13.15
N HIS A 142 10.86 27.63 12.53
CA HIS A 142 11.65 28.40 11.57
C HIS A 142 12.40 29.52 12.28
N ALA A 143 13.71 29.36 12.46
CA ALA A 143 14.54 30.35 13.15
C ALA A 143 14.79 31.61 12.27
N LYS A 144 14.95 32.78 12.89
CA LYS A 144 15.37 34.00 12.16
C LYS A 144 16.83 33.88 11.74
N ALA A 145 17.23 34.52 10.63
CA ALA A 145 18.61 34.51 10.15
C ALA A 145 19.61 34.90 11.26
N GLY A 146 20.70 34.14 11.39
CA GLY A 146 21.71 34.34 12.43
C GLY A 146 21.31 33.88 13.85
N THR A 147 20.14 33.29 14.04
CA THR A 147 19.69 32.77 15.34
C THR A 147 20.27 31.39 15.59
N ARG A 148 20.93 31.21 16.74
CA ARG A 148 21.42 29.93 17.26
C ARG A 148 21.16 29.86 18.75
N GLY A 149 20.74 28.70 19.25
CA GLY A 149 20.53 28.51 20.68
C GLY A 149 19.66 27.29 20.98
N ARG A 150 19.14 27.24 22.20
CA ARG A 150 18.28 26.16 22.68
C ARG A 150 16.87 26.67 22.97
N LEU A 151 15.88 26.01 22.40
CA LEU A 151 14.48 26.15 22.79
C LEU A 151 14.22 25.13 23.90
N GLY A 152 14.07 25.62 25.13
CA GLY A 152 13.91 24.74 26.29
C GLY A 152 12.59 23.97 26.27
N ARG A 153 12.57 22.85 26.98
CA ARG A 153 11.34 22.15 27.37
C ARG A 153 10.40 23.12 28.11
N GLY A 154 9.09 23.01 27.86
CA GLY A 154 8.08 23.91 28.44
C GLY A 154 7.81 25.16 27.60
N PHE A 155 8.36 25.24 26.38
CA PHE A 155 8.07 26.35 25.47
C PHE A 155 6.60 26.34 25.07
N ALA A 156 5.86 27.35 25.54
CA ALA A 156 4.41 27.42 25.39
C ALA A 156 3.98 27.95 24.01
N VAL A 157 3.07 27.22 23.37
CA VAL A 157 2.44 27.57 22.09
C VAL A 157 0.93 27.55 22.25
N ARG A 158 0.27 28.64 21.86
CA ARG A 158 -1.19 28.76 21.95
C ARG A 158 -1.84 28.32 20.64
N HIS A 159 -2.79 27.40 20.75
CA HIS A 159 -3.65 26.96 19.65
C HIS A 159 -5.08 27.43 19.91
N SER A 160 -5.64 28.21 18.98
CA SER A 160 -7.05 28.59 19.00
C SER A 160 -7.82 27.68 18.05
N PRO A 161 -8.71 26.81 18.55
CA PRO A 161 -9.49 25.92 17.69
C PRO A 161 -10.35 26.71 16.68
N PRO A 162 -10.48 26.23 15.43
CA PRO A 162 -11.29 26.89 14.40
C PRO A 162 -12.78 26.93 14.74
N ASP A 163 -13.25 26.00 15.58
CA ASP A 163 -14.64 25.90 16.02
C ASP A 163 -15.02 26.96 17.08
N GLY A 164 -14.12 27.92 17.36
CA GLY A 164 -14.35 29.01 18.33
C GLY A 164 -14.23 28.60 19.80
N GLY A 165 -13.72 27.39 20.07
CA GLY A 165 -13.44 26.92 21.43
C GLY A 165 -12.38 27.76 22.15
N ALA A 166 -12.31 27.61 23.48
CA ALA A 166 -11.29 28.27 24.28
C ALA A 166 -9.87 27.89 23.80
N PRO A 167 -8.94 28.84 23.65
CA PRO A 167 -7.58 28.53 23.24
C PRO A 167 -6.87 27.60 24.22
N VAL A 168 -6.21 26.59 23.69
CA VAL A 168 -5.43 25.61 24.45
C VAL A 168 -3.95 25.94 24.33
N THR A 169 -3.21 25.80 25.42
CA THR A 169 -1.75 25.97 25.43
C THR A 169 -1.08 24.61 25.41
N PHE A 170 -0.17 24.43 24.46
CA PHE A 170 0.72 23.28 24.36
C PHE A 170 2.12 23.69 24.79
N GLU A 171 2.93 22.74 25.22
CA GLU A 171 4.31 22.97 25.64
C GLU A 171 5.26 22.00 24.93
N SER A 172 6.49 22.41 24.67
CA SER A 172 7.53 21.49 24.18
C SER A 172 7.84 20.43 25.24
N LEU A 173 7.94 19.17 24.79
CA LEU A 173 8.24 18.03 25.67
C LEU A 173 9.73 17.90 26.01
N ASP A 174 10.59 18.36 25.11
CA ASP A 174 12.04 18.25 25.21
C ASP A 174 12.72 19.55 24.78
N ASP A 175 13.99 19.67 25.15
CA ASP A 175 14.88 20.72 24.63
C ASP A 175 15.14 20.48 23.13
N LEU A 176 15.10 21.56 22.35
CA LEU A 176 15.42 21.54 20.93
C LEU A 176 16.57 22.52 20.65
N ASP A 177 17.68 22.03 20.13
CA ASP A 177 18.76 22.89 19.63
C ASP A 177 18.33 23.48 18.26
N VAL A 178 18.38 24.80 18.16
CA VAL A 178 17.90 25.58 17.02
C VAL A 178 19.08 26.27 16.37
N ASP A 179 19.23 26.09 15.06
CA ASP A 179 20.20 26.80 14.23
C ASP A 179 19.52 27.25 12.92
N ALA A 180 19.61 28.55 12.62
CA ALA A 180 19.05 29.14 11.42
C ALA A 180 19.62 28.56 10.12
N GLU A 181 20.85 28.01 10.13
CA GLU A 181 21.40 27.31 8.97
C GLU A 181 20.63 26.04 8.62
N LEU A 182 19.96 25.41 9.59
CA LEU A 182 19.15 24.21 9.37
C LEU A 182 17.88 24.50 8.57
N ASN A 183 17.38 25.75 8.56
CA ASN A 183 16.27 26.15 7.69
C ASN A 183 16.61 25.98 6.19
N LEU A 184 17.90 25.98 5.85
CA LEU A 184 18.40 25.84 4.48
C LEU A 184 18.59 24.38 4.08
N LEU A 185 18.51 23.43 5.01
CA LEU A 185 18.59 22.01 4.66
C LEU A 185 17.47 21.66 3.68
N ARG A 186 17.85 20.86 2.69
CA ARG A 186 16.95 20.33 1.68
C ARG A 186 17.16 18.82 1.59
N PRO A 187 16.11 18.03 1.32
CA PRO A 187 16.26 16.61 1.07
C PRO A 187 17.25 16.34 -0.07
N ALA A 188 17.91 15.18 -0.03
CA ALA A 188 18.72 14.73 -1.15
C ALA A 188 17.87 14.66 -2.43
N GLY A 189 18.34 15.29 -3.51
CA GLY A 189 17.58 15.41 -4.76
C GLY A 189 16.53 16.53 -4.79
N HIS A 190 16.52 17.43 -3.80
CA HIS A 190 15.71 18.65 -3.89
C HIS A 190 16.05 19.46 -5.15
N GLY A 191 15.02 19.94 -5.85
CA GLY A 191 15.18 20.65 -7.13
C GLY A 191 15.31 19.73 -8.35
N VAL A 192 15.18 18.42 -8.18
CA VAL A 192 15.20 17.44 -9.28
C VAL A 192 13.79 16.87 -9.47
N SER A 193 13.17 17.11 -10.63
CA SER A 193 11.88 16.49 -10.95
C SER A 193 12.04 14.99 -11.23
N PRO A 194 11.27 14.10 -10.55
CA PRO A 194 11.25 12.67 -10.82
C PRO A 194 10.37 12.29 -12.03
N ASP A 195 9.68 13.26 -12.63
CA ASP A 195 8.70 12.99 -13.68
C ASP A 195 9.36 12.43 -14.94
N ALA A 196 8.70 11.46 -15.57
CA ALA A 196 9.18 10.89 -16.82
C ALA A 196 9.17 11.93 -17.95
N LEU A 197 10.27 11.99 -18.70
CA LEU A 197 10.41 12.85 -19.87
C LEU A 197 9.55 12.30 -21.02
N GLY A 198 8.43 12.95 -21.31
CA GLY A 198 7.60 12.70 -22.50
C GLY A 198 7.02 11.29 -22.60
N HIS A 199 5.92 11.01 -21.91
CA HIS A 199 5.22 9.71 -21.91
C HIS A 199 4.82 9.22 -23.31
N SER A 200 5.63 8.37 -23.95
CA SER A 200 5.35 7.80 -25.28
C SER A 200 4.93 8.86 -26.30
N THR A 201 5.48 10.07 -26.18
CA THR A 201 5.18 11.18 -27.09
C THR A 201 6.34 11.39 -28.04
N LYS A 202 6.06 12.05 -29.16
CA LYS A 202 7.10 12.58 -30.04
C LYS A 202 7.53 13.99 -29.64
N LYS A 203 7.04 14.54 -28.52
CA LYS A 203 7.20 15.96 -28.18
C LYS A 203 8.23 16.11 -27.07
N LEU A 204 9.30 16.84 -27.36
CA LEU A 204 10.33 17.23 -26.40
C LEU A 204 10.29 18.76 -26.25
N VAL A 205 9.98 19.25 -25.04
CA VAL A 205 9.91 20.69 -24.76
C VAL A 205 11.16 21.08 -24.00
N LEU A 206 11.87 22.08 -24.51
CA LEU A 206 13.10 22.63 -23.93
C LEU A 206 12.84 24.07 -23.49
N GLU A 207 13.39 24.43 -22.34
CA GLU A 207 13.38 25.80 -21.86
C GLU A 207 14.34 26.67 -22.69
N GLY A 208 13.90 27.89 -23.01
CA GLY A 208 14.65 28.86 -23.81
C GLY A 208 14.39 28.76 -25.32
N SER A 209 14.71 29.84 -26.03
CA SER A 209 14.63 29.93 -27.49
C SER A 209 15.97 29.50 -28.10
N LEU A 210 16.11 28.19 -28.38
CA LEU A 210 17.34 27.58 -28.88
C LEU A 210 17.42 27.72 -30.40
N SER A 211 18.42 28.44 -30.92
CA SER A 211 18.60 28.68 -32.35
C SER A 211 19.31 27.53 -33.07
N GLY A 212 19.17 27.46 -34.40
CA GLY A 212 19.82 26.53 -35.34
C GLY A 212 19.71 25.04 -35.02
N ILE A 213 18.54 24.62 -34.56
CA ILE A 213 18.10 23.22 -34.59
C ILE A 213 17.27 23.09 -35.85
N ASN A 214 17.64 22.17 -36.74
CA ASN A 214 16.89 21.98 -37.99
C ASN A 214 16.18 20.62 -38.01
N ALA A 215 15.08 20.55 -38.75
CA ALA A 215 14.46 19.27 -39.07
C ALA A 215 15.46 18.37 -39.83
N GLY A 216 15.52 17.09 -39.48
CA GLY A 216 16.47 16.10 -39.97
C GLY A 216 17.77 16.01 -39.17
N GLU A 217 18.03 16.90 -38.21
CA GLU A 217 19.23 16.83 -37.37
C GLU A 217 19.05 15.88 -36.18
N PRO A 218 20.14 15.24 -35.72
CA PRO A 218 20.11 14.41 -34.53
C PRO A 218 20.05 15.26 -33.25
N VAL A 219 19.28 14.78 -32.28
CA VAL A 219 19.28 15.20 -30.88
C VAL A 219 19.58 13.99 -30.00
N VAL A 220 20.43 14.12 -28.98
CA VAL A 220 20.79 13.01 -28.10
C VAL A 220 20.30 13.28 -26.69
N LEU A 221 19.60 12.32 -26.10
CA LEU A 221 19.23 12.32 -24.70
C LEU A 221 20.21 11.47 -23.92
N GLU A 222 20.80 12.02 -22.87
CA GLU A 222 21.69 11.34 -21.93
C GLU A 222 21.04 11.27 -20.56
N SER A 223 20.94 10.06 -20.00
CA SER A 223 20.48 9.82 -18.64
C SER A 223 21.65 9.99 -17.66
N GLU A 224 21.53 10.91 -16.71
CA GLU A 224 22.53 11.10 -15.65
C GLU A 224 22.51 9.96 -14.62
N VAL A 225 21.49 9.09 -14.63
CA VAL A 225 21.34 7.98 -13.68
C VAL A 225 22.26 6.82 -14.03
N ASP A 226 22.34 6.47 -15.32
CA ASP A 226 23.04 5.28 -15.81
C ASP A 226 23.97 5.55 -17.00
N GLY A 227 24.09 6.81 -17.43
CA GLY A 227 24.93 7.22 -18.55
C GLY A 227 24.43 6.78 -19.92
N ARG A 228 23.17 6.32 -20.03
CA ARG A 228 22.63 5.87 -21.33
C ARG A 228 22.40 7.06 -22.25
N CYS A 229 22.88 6.94 -23.48
CA CYS A 229 22.65 7.91 -24.55
C CYS A 229 21.77 7.31 -25.65
N VAL A 230 20.69 8.01 -26.01
CA VAL A 230 19.78 7.63 -27.10
C VAL A 230 19.63 8.78 -28.07
N ALA A 231 19.88 8.53 -29.35
CA ALA A 231 19.74 9.51 -30.42
C ALA A 231 18.33 9.47 -31.03
N PHE A 232 17.80 10.65 -31.31
CA PHE A 232 16.54 10.87 -32.00
C PHE A 232 16.76 11.83 -33.17
N VAL A 233 15.90 11.77 -34.17
CA VAL A 233 15.89 12.73 -35.29
C VAL A 233 14.80 13.75 -35.05
N VAL A 234 15.10 15.03 -35.28
CA VAL A 234 14.12 16.11 -35.18
C VAL A 234 13.23 16.11 -36.44
N ASP A 235 11.94 15.87 -36.29
CA ASP A 235 10.94 15.95 -37.36
C ASP A 235 10.56 17.41 -37.66
N SER A 236 10.36 18.21 -36.61
CA SER A 236 9.97 19.62 -36.71
C SER A 236 10.37 20.40 -35.46
N VAL A 237 10.61 21.70 -35.62
CA VAL A 237 10.94 22.63 -34.54
C VAL A 237 9.88 23.72 -34.48
N LEU A 238 9.30 23.93 -33.31
CA LEU A 238 8.40 25.03 -33.00
C LEU A 238 9.03 25.89 -31.91
N GLN A 239 9.32 27.14 -32.21
CA GLN A 239 9.83 28.11 -31.24
C GLN A 239 8.68 29.01 -30.80
N GLU A 240 8.46 29.05 -29.49
CA GLU A 240 7.52 29.97 -28.84
C GLU A 240 8.32 30.87 -27.89
N ALA A 241 7.73 31.98 -27.44
CA ALA A 241 8.43 32.91 -26.56
C ALA A 241 8.93 32.19 -25.29
N GLY A 242 10.26 32.01 -25.18
CA GLY A 242 10.90 31.37 -24.04
C GLY A 242 10.92 29.84 -24.03
N THR A 243 10.40 29.15 -25.05
CA THR A 243 10.45 27.68 -25.12
C THR A 243 10.71 27.17 -26.54
N THR A 244 11.39 26.04 -26.66
CA THR A 244 11.64 25.35 -27.92
C THR A 244 11.04 23.95 -27.87
N THR A 245 10.02 23.71 -28.70
CA THR A 245 9.39 22.40 -28.83
C THR A 245 9.95 21.66 -30.04
N LEU A 246 10.53 20.49 -29.80
CA LEU A 246 10.99 19.56 -30.83
C LEU A 246 9.98 18.43 -30.99
N ARG A 247 9.64 18.09 -32.23
CA ARG A 247 9.03 16.81 -32.55
C ARG A 247 10.13 15.84 -32.95
N VAL A 248 10.18 14.64 -32.38
CA VAL A 248 11.27 13.68 -32.58
C VAL A 248 10.79 12.30 -33.01
N THR A 249 11.62 11.59 -33.78
CA THR A 249 11.43 10.19 -34.19
C THR A 249 12.70 9.38 -33.92
N PRO A 250 12.62 8.16 -33.34
CA PRO A 250 11.41 7.45 -32.91
C PRO A 250 10.73 8.12 -31.69
N THR A 251 9.54 7.65 -31.33
CA THR A 251 8.82 8.12 -30.14
C THR A 251 9.68 7.98 -28.89
N LEU A 252 9.61 8.95 -27.98
CA LEU A 252 10.35 8.91 -26.72
C LEU A 252 9.97 7.65 -25.91
N PRO A 253 10.95 6.85 -25.46
CA PRO A 253 10.68 5.67 -24.67
C PRO A 253 10.12 6.05 -23.30
N SER A 254 9.05 5.38 -22.88
CA SER A 254 8.50 5.55 -21.53
C SER A 254 9.49 5.03 -20.48
N ASN A 255 9.59 5.75 -19.36
CA ASN A 255 10.32 5.33 -18.15
C ASN A 255 11.84 5.13 -18.30
N VAL A 256 12.46 5.67 -19.36
CA VAL A 256 13.93 5.63 -19.53
C VAL A 256 14.59 6.94 -19.10
N PHE A 257 13.91 8.07 -19.29
CA PHE A 257 14.41 9.41 -19.02
C PHE A 257 13.49 10.16 -18.06
N THR A 258 14.06 10.94 -17.15
CA THR A 258 13.32 11.81 -16.20
C THR A 258 13.70 13.26 -16.41
N LEU A 259 12.75 14.18 -16.26
CA LEU A 259 12.96 15.62 -16.48
C LEU A 259 14.16 16.18 -15.71
N GLY A 260 14.30 15.82 -14.42
CA GLY A 260 15.39 16.35 -13.59
C GLY A 260 16.77 15.71 -13.79
N ARG A 261 16.89 14.62 -14.57
CA ARG A 261 18.15 13.86 -14.74
C ARG A 261 18.45 13.48 -16.18
N THR A 262 17.94 14.25 -17.13
CA THR A 262 18.21 14.03 -18.56
C THR A 262 18.89 15.25 -19.15
N ARG A 263 20.08 15.05 -19.73
CA ARG A 263 20.75 16.07 -20.54
C ARG A 263 20.31 15.95 -22.00
N VAL A 264 19.98 17.08 -22.60
CA VAL A 264 19.61 17.16 -24.02
C VAL A 264 20.76 17.78 -24.80
N HIS A 265 21.43 16.97 -25.61
CA HIS A 265 22.51 17.40 -26.48
C HIS A 265 21.93 17.80 -27.83
N VAL A 266 21.82 19.12 -28.01
CA VAL A 266 21.36 19.73 -29.25
C VAL A 266 22.59 20.00 -30.13
N ARG A 267 22.60 19.47 -31.36
CA ARG A 267 23.74 19.49 -32.31
C ARG A 267 24.97 18.69 -31.83
N PRO A 268 24.88 17.34 -31.73
CA PRO A 268 26.09 16.55 -31.54
C PRO A 268 27.09 16.84 -32.67
N LYS A 269 28.37 17.03 -32.32
CA LYS A 269 29.45 17.46 -33.25
C LYS A 269 29.64 16.54 -34.47
N GLU A 270 29.08 15.34 -34.44
CA GLU A 270 29.07 14.38 -35.53
C GLU A 270 27.71 14.45 -36.24
N ARG A 271 27.64 15.24 -37.32
CA ARG A 271 26.48 15.28 -38.23
C ARG A 271 26.29 13.91 -38.88
N LEU A 272 25.49 13.05 -38.24
CA LEU A 272 25.20 11.70 -38.75
C LEU A 272 24.52 11.79 -40.13
N PRO A 273 25.11 11.22 -41.20
CA PRO A 273 24.51 11.26 -42.53
C PRO A 273 23.32 10.30 -42.62
N VAL A 274 22.16 10.81 -43.03
CA VAL A 274 20.96 10.01 -43.35
C VAL A 274 21.19 9.30 -44.69
N GLN A 275 21.14 7.96 -44.71
CA GLN A 275 21.23 7.15 -45.94
C GLN A 275 20.20 6.00 -45.92
N GLY A 276 19.15 6.08 -46.75
CA GLY A 276 18.15 5.00 -46.92
C GLY A 276 17.71 4.83 -48.39
N PRO A 277 17.33 3.62 -48.86
CA PRO A 277 16.94 3.35 -50.25
C PRO A 277 15.44 3.52 -50.52
N LEU A 278 15.13 3.83 -51.78
CA LEU A 278 13.79 4.12 -52.29
C LEU A 278 13.26 2.91 -53.10
N ARG A 279 12.53 2.01 -52.44
CA ARG A 279 11.56 1.09 -53.09
C ARG A 279 10.58 0.53 -52.07
N THR A 280 9.29 0.59 -52.39
CA THR A 280 8.20 0.00 -51.63
C THR A 280 8.12 -1.50 -51.94
N GLY A 281 8.46 -2.34 -50.95
CA GLY A 281 8.12 -3.77 -50.91
C GLY A 281 8.83 -4.69 -51.90
N GLY A 282 9.61 -5.63 -51.38
CA GLY A 282 10.13 -6.76 -52.16
C GLY A 282 11.29 -7.47 -51.44
N ALA A 283 11.32 -8.80 -51.51
CA ALA A 283 12.40 -9.61 -50.95
C ALA A 283 13.76 -9.16 -51.50
N VAL A 284 14.71 -8.88 -50.61
CA VAL A 284 16.05 -8.44 -50.99
C VAL A 284 16.90 -9.68 -51.27
N GLY A 285 17.21 -9.89 -52.54
CA GLY A 285 18.14 -10.93 -53.02
C GLY A 285 19.60 -10.60 -52.72
N LEU A 286 20.51 -10.99 -53.62
CA LEU A 286 21.95 -10.74 -53.50
C LEU A 286 22.39 -9.33 -53.92
N MET A 287 21.46 -8.52 -54.43
CA MET A 287 21.78 -7.20 -54.97
C MET A 287 20.82 -6.16 -54.40
N LEU A 288 21.39 -5.12 -53.78
CA LEU A 288 20.65 -4.02 -53.20
C LEU A 288 20.85 -2.77 -54.06
N ARG A 289 19.74 -2.14 -54.46
CA ARG A 289 19.78 -0.86 -55.17
C ARG A 289 19.53 0.29 -54.19
N LEU A 290 20.48 1.20 -54.08
CA LEU A 290 20.43 2.36 -53.21
C LEU A 290 19.74 3.55 -53.89
N ALA A 291 19.14 4.43 -53.10
CA ALA A 291 18.57 5.69 -53.60
C ALA A 291 19.65 6.64 -54.13
N VAL A 292 20.78 6.67 -53.41
CA VAL A 292 21.96 7.48 -53.69
C VAL A 292 23.15 6.55 -53.85
N GLU A 293 24.09 6.94 -54.72
CA GLU A 293 25.34 6.21 -54.89
C GLU A 293 26.16 6.27 -53.59
N PRO A 294 26.61 5.12 -53.06
CA PRO A 294 27.29 5.08 -51.78
C PRO A 294 28.70 5.65 -51.94
N ARG A 295 28.96 6.80 -51.32
CA ARG A 295 30.31 7.41 -51.36
C ARG A 295 31.29 6.60 -50.53
N GLY A 296 32.32 6.08 -51.19
CA GLY A 296 33.45 5.42 -50.55
C GLY A 296 33.28 3.94 -50.22
N LEU A 297 32.14 3.32 -50.55
CA LEU A 297 31.86 1.88 -50.35
C LEU A 297 32.66 1.01 -51.32
N LEU A 298 33.40 0.03 -50.80
CA LEU A 298 34.25 -0.86 -51.59
C LEU A 298 33.80 -2.32 -51.43
N ALA A 299 34.14 -3.14 -52.43
CA ALA A 299 34.02 -4.59 -52.29
C ALA A 299 34.92 -5.08 -51.13
N GLY A 300 34.36 -5.91 -50.26
CA GLY A 300 34.99 -6.39 -49.03
C GLY A 300 34.48 -5.72 -47.75
N ASP A 301 33.87 -4.53 -47.84
CA ASP A 301 33.33 -3.82 -46.67
C ASP A 301 32.21 -4.62 -46.00
N ILE A 302 32.17 -4.60 -44.66
CA ILE A 302 31.02 -5.10 -43.90
C ILE A 302 30.02 -3.95 -43.79
N VAL A 303 28.77 -4.23 -44.10
CA VAL A 303 27.65 -3.29 -44.01
C VAL A 303 26.53 -3.86 -43.16
N THR A 304 25.81 -2.97 -42.52
CA THR A 304 24.59 -3.26 -41.77
C THR A 304 23.41 -2.79 -42.59
N VAL A 305 22.43 -3.66 -42.80
CA VAL A 305 21.16 -3.34 -43.48
C VAL A 305 20.04 -3.53 -42.47
N SER A 306 19.27 -2.48 -42.20
CA SER A 306 18.23 -2.53 -41.16
C SER A 306 17.05 -1.63 -41.48
N ASP A 307 15.82 -2.10 -41.28
CA ASP A 307 14.57 -1.33 -41.42
C ASP A 307 14.07 -0.73 -40.09
N GLY A 308 14.94 -0.68 -39.08
CA GLY A 308 14.59 -0.25 -37.72
C GLY A 308 13.98 -1.36 -36.86
N GLN A 309 13.50 -2.47 -37.45
CA GLN A 309 12.98 -3.63 -36.72
C GLN A 309 13.90 -4.86 -36.84
N ARG A 310 14.36 -5.16 -38.05
CA ARG A 310 15.29 -6.24 -38.37
C ARG A 310 16.64 -5.67 -38.78
N ARG A 311 17.73 -6.37 -38.46
CA ARG A 311 19.10 -5.94 -38.77
C ARG A 311 19.94 -7.11 -39.27
N TYR A 312 20.63 -6.89 -40.38
CA TYR A 312 21.48 -7.87 -41.02
C TYR A 312 22.88 -7.33 -41.26
N TYR A 313 23.90 -8.15 -41.03
CA TYR A 313 25.28 -7.86 -41.42
C TYR A 313 25.59 -8.59 -42.73
N ARG A 314 26.10 -7.87 -43.72
CA ARG A 314 26.48 -8.42 -45.03
C ARG A 314 27.84 -7.90 -45.45
N ARG A 315 28.57 -8.72 -46.19
CA ARG A 315 29.80 -8.29 -46.84
C ARG A 315 29.46 -7.85 -48.25
N VAL A 316 29.99 -6.70 -48.64
CA VAL A 316 29.83 -6.16 -49.99
C VAL A 316 30.70 -6.97 -50.95
N THR A 317 30.10 -7.52 -52.00
CA THR A 317 30.82 -8.29 -53.03
C THR A 317 31.14 -7.44 -54.26
N SER A 318 30.31 -6.44 -54.55
CA SER A 318 30.55 -5.48 -55.63
C SER A 318 29.83 -4.15 -55.35
N VAL A 319 30.35 -3.07 -55.92
CA VAL A 319 29.68 -1.75 -55.94
C VAL A 319 29.73 -1.24 -57.37
N ASP A 320 28.56 -1.09 -57.98
CA ASP A 320 28.38 -0.60 -59.35
C ASP A 320 27.35 0.53 -59.34
N GLY A 321 27.85 1.76 -59.21
CA GLY A 321 27.06 2.96 -58.98
C GLY A 321 26.10 2.78 -57.79
N LYS A 322 24.79 2.83 -58.06
CA LYS A 322 23.75 2.66 -57.05
C LYS A 322 23.47 1.19 -56.69
N LYS A 323 24.17 0.21 -57.26
CA LYS A 323 23.96 -1.22 -56.97
C LYS A 323 25.07 -1.74 -56.08
N VAL A 324 24.69 -2.43 -55.02
CA VAL A 324 25.60 -3.07 -54.07
C VAL A 324 25.32 -4.57 -54.07
N GLY A 325 26.31 -5.36 -54.46
CA GLY A 325 26.29 -6.82 -54.32
C GLY A 325 26.56 -7.22 -52.88
N LEU A 326 25.84 -8.23 -52.39
CA LEU A 326 25.95 -8.76 -51.04
C LEU A 326 26.38 -10.23 -51.08
N ASP A 327 27.12 -10.67 -50.07
CA ASP A 327 27.57 -12.05 -49.92
C ASP A 327 26.41 -13.05 -49.74
N ARG A 328 25.31 -12.59 -49.11
CA ARG A 328 24.13 -13.40 -48.79
C ARG A 328 22.84 -12.61 -48.96
N SER A 329 21.77 -13.30 -49.36
CA SER A 329 20.43 -12.71 -49.43
C SER A 329 19.96 -12.22 -48.07
N ILE A 330 19.19 -11.14 -48.04
CA ILE A 330 18.67 -10.54 -46.80
C ILE A 330 17.26 -11.07 -46.48
N GLY A 331 16.49 -11.46 -47.49
CA GLY A 331 15.13 -11.97 -47.32
C GLY A 331 14.11 -10.84 -47.20
N GLU A 332 13.09 -11.01 -46.34
CA GLU A 332 12.06 -9.99 -46.11
C GLU A 332 12.56 -8.85 -45.24
N LEU A 333 12.62 -7.65 -45.83
CA LEU A 333 12.99 -6.41 -45.18
C LEU A 333 12.09 -5.27 -45.69
N ALA A 334 11.60 -4.41 -44.80
CA ALA A 334 10.82 -3.24 -45.16
C ALA A 334 11.72 -2.13 -45.74
N LEU A 335 11.99 -2.23 -47.05
CA LEU A 335 12.94 -1.36 -47.76
C LEU A 335 12.66 0.14 -47.63
N ALA A 336 11.41 0.55 -47.41
CA ALA A 336 11.02 1.96 -47.24
C ALA A 336 11.65 2.62 -46.00
N GLN A 337 12.03 1.84 -44.99
CA GLN A 337 12.67 2.31 -43.75
C GLN A 337 14.08 1.76 -43.59
N ALA A 338 14.58 1.04 -44.61
CA ALA A 338 15.88 0.41 -44.55
C ALA A 338 17.01 1.46 -44.57
N VAL A 339 18.06 1.21 -43.80
CA VAL A 339 19.29 1.99 -43.77
C VAL A 339 20.43 1.02 -44.06
N LEU A 340 21.31 1.41 -44.98
CA LEU A 340 22.58 0.75 -45.19
C LEU A 340 23.66 1.60 -44.53
N ALA A 341 24.32 1.06 -43.51
CA ALA A 341 25.33 1.77 -42.73
C ALA A 341 26.57 0.91 -42.52
N ARG A 342 27.74 1.53 -42.45
CA ARG A 342 28.96 0.85 -42.03
C ARG A 342 28.92 0.64 -40.51
N PRO A 343 28.98 -0.61 -40.02
CA PRO A 343 29.16 -0.82 -38.60
C PRO A 343 30.56 -0.35 -38.21
N VAL A 344 30.69 0.18 -37.00
CA VAL A 344 32.00 0.36 -36.38
C VAL A 344 32.53 -1.03 -36.09
N VAL A 345 33.59 -1.42 -36.81
CA VAL A 345 34.26 -2.69 -36.57
C VAL A 345 35.18 -2.52 -35.38
N VAL A 346 34.85 -3.21 -34.31
CA VAL A 346 35.65 -3.18 -33.08
C VAL A 346 36.53 -4.43 -33.05
N PRO A 347 37.87 -4.29 -32.97
CA PRO A 347 38.75 -5.46 -32.86
C PRO A 347 38.46 -6.16 -31.53
N VAL A 348 38.15 -7.45 -31.59
CA VAL A 348 38.00 -8.29 -30.40
C VAL A 348 39.35 -8.87 -30.06
N ALA A 349 39.95 -8.46 -28.94
CA ALA A 349 41.19 -9.02 -28.43
C ALA A 349 41.00 -10.45 -27.90
N ARG A 350 39.86 -10.71 -27.24
CA ARG A 350 39.51 -12.03 -26.69
C ARG A 350 38.00 -12.17 -26.51
N GLN A 351 37.42 -13.30 -26.95
CA GLN A 351 36.05 -13.66 -26.60
C GLN A 351 36.04 -14.30 -25.20
N MET A 352 35.27 -13.74 -24.29
CA MET A 352 35.20 -14.18 -22.88
C MET A 352 34.05 -15.15 -22.62
N GLY A 353 32.99 -15.14 -23.44
CA GLY A 353 31.86 -16.05 -23.28
C GLY A 353 30.72 -15.76 -24.25
N LYS A 354 29.68 -16.59 -24.20
CA LYS A 354 28.40 -16.38 -24.91
C LYS A 354 27.21 -16.70 -23.99
N ARG A 355 26.13 -15.95 -24.10
CA ARG A 355 24.85 -16.23 -23.43
C ARG A 355 23.74 -16.25 -24.47
N ILE A 356 22.93 -17.30 -24.46
CA ILE A 356 21.77 -17.42 -25.34
C ILE A 356 20.54 -16.95 -24.55
N ILE A 357 19.90 -15.89 -25.02
CA ILE A 357 18.65 -15.37 -24.49
C ILE A 357 17.52 -16.07 -25.27
N THR A 358 16.94 -17.08 -24.64
CA THR A 358 15.83 -17.87 -25.18
C THR A 358 14.47 -17.17 -25.08
N SER A 359 14.39 -16.04 -24.36
CA SER A 359 13.15 -15.26 -24.19
C SER A 359 12.89 -14.27 -25.33
N SER A 360 13.76 -14.17 -26.34
CA SER A 360 13.50 -13.38 -27.55
C SER A 360 13.15 -14.30 -28.71
N GLU A 361 12.30 -13.86 -29.62
CA GLU A 361 11.98 -14.59 -30.86
C GLU A 361 12.40 -13.75 -32.08
N PRO A 362 13.46 -14.16 -32.82
CA PRO A 362 14.31 -15.33 -32.61
C PRO A 362 15.26 -15.20 -31.39
N PRO A 363 15.78 -16.32 -30.83
CA PRO A 363 16.68 -16.31 -29.68
C PRO A 363 17.94 -15.50 -29.97
N THR A 364 18.24 -14.55 -29.09
CA THR A 364 19.37 -13.62 -29.25
C THR A 364 20.60 -14.20 -28.56
N VAL A 365 21.78 -14.08 -29.18
CA VAL A 365 23.04 -14.50 -28.57
C VAL A 365 23.86 -13.27 -28.19
N GLU A 366 24.12 -13.09 -26.90
CA GLU A 366 25.06 -12.10 -26.39
C GLU A 366 26.48 -12.68 -26.38
N TYR A 367 27.43 -11.94 -26.92
CA TYR A 367 28.85 -12.27 -26.85
C TYR A 367 29.54 -11.33 -25.87
N PHE A 368 30.26 -11.90 -24.91
CA PHE A 368 31.14 -11.13 -24.03
C PHE A 368 32.52 -11.09 -24.68
N VAL A 369 32.97 -9.90 -25.03
CA VAL A 369 34.23 -9.69 -25.76
C VAL A 369 35.07 -8.61 -25.09
N GLN A 370 36.38 -8.82 -25.05
CA GLN A 370 37.36 -7.83 -24.63
C GLN A 370 37.84 -7.07 -25.86
N VAL A 371 37.81 -5.74 -25.78
CA VAL A 371 38.25 -4.82 -26.84
C VAL A 371 39.55 -4.14 -26.40
N PRO A 372 40.55 -3.96 -27.28
CA PRO A 372 41.76 -3.19 -26.97
C PRO A 372 41.42 -1.77 -26.51
N GLY A 373 41.91 -1.35 -25.34
CA GLY A 373 41.76 0.02 -24.82
C GLY A 373 40.60 0.24 -23.82
N ALA A 374 39.75 -0.75 -23.57
CA ALA A 374 38.80 -0.71 -22.46
C ALA A 374 39.55 -1.02 -21.15
N ALA A 375 39.80 0.00 -20.32
CA ALA A 375 40.29 -0.20 -18.97
C ALA A 375 39.29 -1.10 -18.22
N ALA A 376 39.73 -2.27 -17.79
CA ALA A 376 38.94 -3.14 -16.94
C ALA A 376 38.66 -2.39 -15.63
N THR A 377 37.44 -1.91 -15.44
CA THR A 377 36.95 -1.54 -14.11
C THR A 377 36.82 -2.83 -13.31
N ALA A 378 37.93 -3.22 -12.68
CA ALA A 378 37.95 -4.25 -11.66
C ALA A 378 36.99 -3.81 -10.55
N ARG A 379 35.91 -4.56 -10.37
CA ARG A 379 35.07 -4.52 -9.17
C ARG A 379 36.02 -4.75 -7.98
N PRO A 380 36.06 -3.90 -6.94
CA PRO A 380 36.90 -4.17 -5.78
C PRO A 380 36.47 -5.50 -5.17
N ALA A 381 37.45 -6.39 -4.96
CA ALA A 381 37.23 -7.64 -4.27
C ALA A 381 36.67 -7.35 -2.87
N ALA A 382 35.62 -8.08 -2.48
CA ALA A 382 35.11 -8.03 -1.11
C ALA A 382 36.26 -8.38 -0.12
N PRO A 383 36.39 -7.67 1.01
CA PRO A 383 37.39 -8.00 2.01
C PRO A 383 37.15 -9.42 2.55
N PRO A 384 38.21 -10.17 2.89
CA PRO A 384 38.08 -11.51 3.44
C PRO A 384 37.32 -11.48 4.78
N ALA A 385 36.42 -12.44 4.96
CA ALA A 385 35.66 -12.59 6.19
C ALA A 385 36.59 -12.78 7.42
N PRO A 386 36.26 -12.19 8.59
CA PRO A 386 37.04 -12.38 9.79
C PRO A 386 37.02 -13.84 10.27
N PRO A 387 38.11 -14.34 10.88
CA PRO A 387 38.19 -15.72 11.36
C PRO A 387 37.17 -16.00 12.48
N ALA A 388 36.56 -17.19 12.41
CA ALA A 388 35.56 -17.64 13.37
C ALA A 388 36.15 -17.75 14.80
N PRO A 389 35.37 -17.41 15.85
CA PRO A 389 35.82 -17.56 17.22
C PRO A 389 36.03 -19.03 17.60
N PRO A 390 37.01 -19.36 18.46
CA PRO A 390 37.25 -20.72 18.91
C PRO A 390 36.05 -21.24 19.71
N ARG A 391 35.69 -22.51 19.46
CA ARG A 391 34.64 -23.21 20.20
C ARG A 391 35.04 -23.33 21.68
N PRO A 392 34.10 -23.15 22.62
CA PRO A 392 34.39 -23.33 24.04
C PRO A 392 34.68 -24.81 24.33
N GLY A 393 35.78 -25.05 25.03
CA GLY A 393 36.09 -26.31 25.71
C GLY A 393 35.49 -26.36 27.11
#